data_AF-A0A932W1X6-F1
#
_entry.id   AF-A0A932W1X6-F1
#
_cell.length_a   1.000
_cell.length_b   1.000
_cell.length_c   1.000
_cell.angle_alpha   90.00
_cell.angle_beta   90.00
_cell.angle_gamma   90.00
#
_symmetry.space_group_name_H-M   'P 1'
#
loop_
_entity.id
_entity.type
_entity.pdbx_description
1 polymer ?
#
loop_
_entity_poly.entity_id
_entity_poly.type
_entity_poly.pdbx_seq_one_letter_code
_entity_poly.pdbx_strand_id
1 'polypeptide(L)'
;MKRGLKKFVKAAAKTARVYAEDKKKTEHLLDEAARKARREKGLVGEFADDLGAVLRLLRAWVKGRYKVVPWKTIVLALVAVIYFVDPLDLVPDFIPVVGYVDDASVIAFVLRSVRKDLEKFLEWEGEGRWQVSD
;
A
#
# COMPACT_ATOMS: atom_id res chain seq x y z
N MET A 1 -13.19 -8.38 -21.30
CA MET A 1 -12.93 -8.10 -19.86
C MET A 1 -11.60 -8.65 -19.30
N LYS A 2 -11.26 -9.95 -19.36
CA LYS A 2 -10.07 -10.52 -18.66
C LYS A 2 -8.68 -9.99 -19.11
N ARG A 3 -8.56 -9.37 -20.29
CA ARG A 3 -7.27 -8.94 -20.88
C ARG A 3 -6.76 -7.61 -20.32
N GLY A 4 -7.64 -6.69 -19.92
CA GLY A 4 -7.28 -5.40 -19.32
C GLY A 4 -6.75 -5.57 -17.89
N LEU A 5 -7.46 -6.33 -17.05
CA LEU A 5 -7.07 -6.63 -15.67
C LEU A 5 -5.67 -7.27 -15.58
N LYS A 6 -5.36 -8.24 -16.46
CA LYS A 6 -4.02 -8.87 -16.50
C LYS A 6 -2.91 -7.86 -16.85
N LYS A 7 -3.17 -6.89 -17.73
CA LYS A 7 -2.23 -5.83 -18.07
C LYS A 7 -2.02 -4.88 -16.89
N PHE A 8 -3.09 -4.47 -16.22
CA PHE A 8 -3.04 -3.63 -15.03
C PHE A 8 -2.20 -4.29 -13.93
N VAL A 9 -2.51 -5.55 -13.57
CA VAL A 9 -1.75 -6.28 -12.54
C VAL A 9 -0.26 -6.37 -12.89
N LYS A 10 0.08 -6.60 -14.17
CA LYS A 10 1.47 -6.64 -14.63
C LYS A 10 2.16 -5.28 -14.53
N ALA A 11 1.46 -4.19 -14.88
CA ALA A 11 1.97 -2.83 -14.75
C ALA A 11 2.19 -2.46 -13.28
N ALA A 12 1.18 -2.71 -12.44
CA ALA A 12 1.22 -2.47 -11.01
C ALA A 12 2.36 -3.23 -10.32
N ALA A 13 2.56 -4.51 -10.67
CA ALA A 13 3.69 -5.30 -10.16
C ALA A 13 5.05 -4.76 -10.63
N LYS A 14 5.15 -4.27 -11.87
CA LYS A 14 6.36 -3.63 -12.38
C LYS A 14 6.67 -2.34 -11.64
N THR A 15 5.68 -1.46 -11.47
CA THR A 15 5.83 -0.19 -10.74
C THR A 15 6.21 -0.45 -9.29
N ALA A 16 5.51 -1.36 -8.59
CA ALA A 16 5.85 -1.73 -7.23
C ALA A 16 7.29 -2.23 -7.08
N ARG A 17 7.80 -2.98 -8.07
CA ARG A 17 9.19 -3.43 -8.08
C ARG A 17 10.19 -2.28 -8.17
N VAL A 18 9.91 -1.26 -8.98
CA VAL A 18 10.75 -0.05 -9.06
C VAL A 18 10.84 0.65 -7.70
N TYR A 19 9.70 0.83 -7.03
CA TYR A 19 9.70 1.40 -5.67
C TYR A 19 10.47 0.50 -4.70
N ALA A 20 10.19 -0.80 -4.71
CA ALA A 20 10.83 -1.75 -3.81
C ALA A 20 12.37 -1.83 -3.94
N GLU A 21 12.93 -1.52 -5.11
CA GLU A 21 14.37 -1.46 -5.37
C GLU A 21 14.98 -0.08 -5.02
N ASP A 22 14.18 0.99 -4.97
CA ASP A 22 14.60 2.34 -4.61
C ASP A 22 14.04 2.78 -3.24
N LYS A 23 14.89 2.66 -2.21
CA LYS A 23 14.54 3.02 -0.83
C LYS A 23 14.13 4.50 -0.70
N LYS A 24 14.86 5.42 -1.35
CA LYS A 24 14.59 6.86 -1.23
C LYS A 24 13.24 7.20 -1.86
N LYS A 25 12.98 6.66 -3.04
CA LYS A 25 11.70 6.84 -3.74
C LYS A 25 10.53 6.28 -2.92
N THR A 26 10.70 5.11 -2.31
CA THR A 26 9.67 4.53 -1.44
C THR A 26 9.45 5.35 -0.18
N GLU A 27 10.50 5.83 0.49
CA GLU A 27 10.34 6.69 1.66
C GLU A 27 9.58 7.98 1.33
N HIS A 28 9.91 8.62 0.20
CA HIS A 28 9.20 9.81 -0.26
C HIS A 28 7.70 9.54 -0.49
N LEU A 29 7.37 8.45 -1.20
CA LEU A 29 5.99 8.02 -1.44
C LEU A 29 5.25 7.79 -0.11
N LEU A 30 5.87 7.13 0.86
CA LEU A 30 5.26 6.85 2.17
C LEU A 30 5.00 8.14 2.96
N ASP A 31 5.85 9.14 2.81
CA ASP A 31 5.67 10.44 3.45
C ASP A 31 4.56 11.25 2.77
N GLU A 32 4.46 11.21 1.44
CA GLU A 32 3.32 11.77 0.70
C GLU A 32 2.00 11.14 1.12
N ALA A 33 1.95 9.81 1.16
CA ALA A 33 0.77 9.07 1.59
C ALA A 33 0.39 9.43 3.03
N ALA A 34 1.35 9.48 3.95
CA ALA A 34 1.09 9.87 5.34
C ALA A 34 0.57 11.31 5.43
N ARG A 35 1.10 12.25 4.63
CA ARG A 35 0.60 13.63 4.58
C ARG A 35 -0.82 13.71 4.03
N LYS A 36 -1.10 13.03 2.92
CA LYS A 36 -2.42 13.01 2.29
C LYS A 36 -3.47 12.38 3.20
N ALA A 37 -3.19 11.23 3.80
CA ALA A 37 -4.08 10.56 4.75
C ALA A 37 -4.46 11.45 5.95
N ARG A 38 -3.54 12.30 6.41
CA ARG A 38 -3.82 13.26 7.50
C ARG A 38 -4.71 14.42 7.06
N ARG A 39 -4.56 14.89 5.82
CA ARG A 39 -5.33 16.01 5.26
C ARG A 39 -6.72 15.59 4.82
N GLU A 40 -6.82 14.37 4.29
CA GLU A 40 -8.01 13.85 3.62
C GLU A 40 -8.65 12.72 4.43
N LYS A 41 -8.91 12.97 5.72
CA LYS A 41 -9.50 11.95 6.62
C LYS A 41 -10.82 11.37 6.10
N GLY A 42 -11.61 12.15 5.35
CA GLY A 42 -12.85 11.70 4.73
C GLY A 42 -12.66 10.68 3.61
N LEU A 43 -11.52 10.70 2.91
CA LEU A 43 -11.21 9.76 1.82
C LEU A 43 -10.75 8.39 2.33
N VAL A 44 -10.06 8.37 3.48
CA VAL A 44 -9.64 7.12 4.13
C VAL A 44 -10.76 6.49 4.95
N GLY A 45 -11.66 7.29 5.53
CA GLY A 45 -12.85 6.83 6.24
C GLY A 45 -12.55 5.70 7.24
N GLU A 46 -13.25 4.58 7.10
CA GLU A 46 -13.08 3.38 7.93
C GLU A 46 -11.74 2.64 7.74
N PHE A 47 -11.01 2.92 6.66
CA PHE A 47 -9.75 2.26 6.33
C PHE A 47 -8.51 3.00 6.84
N ALA A 48 -8.68 4.07 7.62
CA ALA A 48 -7.58 4.88 8.13
C ALA A 48 -6.54 4.05 8.92
N ASP A 49 -7.02 3.11 9.74
CA ASP A 49 -6.15 2.26 10.56
C ASP A 49 -5.36 1.26 9.70
N ASP A 50 -6.05 0.62 8.76
CA ASP A 50 -5.45 -0.31 7.80
C ASP A 50 -4.39 0.40 6.94
N LEU A 51 -4.70 1.59 6.41
CA LEU A 51 -3.73 2.39 5.65
C LEU A 51 -2.54 2.77 6.53
N GLY A 52 -2.81 3.22 7.76
CA GLY A 52 -1.76 3.54 8.72
C GLY A 52 -0.83 2.35 8.98
N ALA A 53 -1.39 1.15 9.17
CA ALA A 53 -0.64 -0.07 9.36
C ALA A 53 0.18 -0.44 8.11
N VAL A 54 -0.39 -0.30 6.91
CA VAL A 54 0.32 -0.53 5.64
C VAL A 54 1.52 0.40 5.50
N LEU A 55 1.38 1.69 5.81
CA LEU A 55 2.49 2.64 5.78
C LEU A 55 3.60 2.25 6.76
N ARG A 56 3.25 1.80 7.96
CA ARG A 56 4.23 1.34 8.96
C ARG A 56 4.92 0.04 8.52
N LEU A 57 4.18 -0.91 7.96
CA LEU A 57 4.71 -2.14 7.39
C LEU A 57 5.75 -1.85 6.31
N LEU A 58 5.41 -1.00 5.33
CA LEU A 58 6.32 -0.64 4.25
C LEU A 58 7.56 0.10 4.77
N ARG A 59 7.41 1.02 5.74
CA ARG A 59 8.56 1.68 6.39
C ARG A 59 9.47 0.68 7.12
N ALA A 60 8.91 -0.26 7.88
CA ALA A 60 9.68 -1.29 8.56
C ALA A 60 10.40 -2.19 7.56
N TRP A 61 9.73 -2.54 6.47
CA TRP A 61 10.28 -3.35 5.39
C TRP A 61 11.41 -2.65 4.64
N VAL A 62 11.27 -1.37 4.24
CA VAL A 62 12.32 -0.59 3.58
C VAL A 62 13.55 -0.44 4.48
N LYS A 63 13.33 -0.18 5.77
CA LYS A 63 14.39 -0.04 6.78
C LYS A 63 15.06 -1.35 7.19
N GLY A 64 14.60 -2.50 6.70
CA GLY A 64 15.18 -3.79 7.06
C GLY A 64 14.72 -4.37 8.40
N ARG A 65 13.81 -3.69 9.11
CA ARG A 65 13.36 -4.11 10.45
C ARG A 65 12.37 -5.27 10.42
N TYR A 66 11.57 -5.37 9.36
CA TYR A 66 10.59 -6.45 9.18
C TYR A 66 10.64 -6.99 7.76
N LYS A 67 11.20 -8.20 7.58
CA LYS A 67 11.37 -8.86 6.27
C LYS A 67 10.56 -10.14 6.11
N VAL A 68 9.91 -10.61 7.17
CA VAL A 68 9.09 -11.83 7.20
C VAL A 68 7.67 -11.58 6.66
N VAL A 69 7.60 -11.02 5.45
CA VAL A 69 6.35 -10.67 4.77
C VAL A 69 6.38 -11.16 3.33
N PRO A 70 5.31 -11.80 2.82
CA PRO A 70 5.27 -12.26 1.43
C PRO A 70 5.50 -11.11 0.45
N TRP A 71 6.27 -11.36 -0.61
CA TRP A 71 6.52 -10.35 -1.65
C TRP A 71 5.22 -9.81 -2.28
N LYS A 72 4.23 -10.69 -2.47
CA LYS A 72 2.90 -10.32 -2.96
C LYS A 72 2.25 -9.23 -2.09
N THR A 73 2.45 -9.30 -0.78
CA THR A 73 1.90 -8.33 0.18
C THR A 73 2.60 -6.98 0.06
N ILE A 74 3.92 -6.96 -0.13
CA ILE A 74 4.66 -5.73 -0.42
C ILE A 74 4.19 -5.09 -1.73
N VAL A 75 4.01 -5.88 -2.79
CA VAL A 75 3.51 -5.38 -4.08
C VAL A 75 2.12 -4.79 -3.93
N LEU A 76 1.19 -5.51 -3.29
CA LEU A 76 -0.18 -5.03 -3.06
C LEU A 76 -0.21 -3.77 -2.20
N ALA A 77 0.56 -3.73 -1.12
CA ALA A 77 0.70 -2.56 -0.26
C ALA A 77 1.24 -1.34 -1.02
N LEU A 78 2.30 -1.49 -1.81
CA LEU A 78 2.84 -0.42 -2.64
C LEU A 78 1.82 0.08 -3.66
N VAL A 79 1.08 -0.83 -4.31
CA VAL A 79 0.03 -0.48 -5.26
C VAL A 79 -1.07 0.35 -4.61
N ALA A 80 -1.53 -0.04 -3.42
CA ALA A 80 -2.51 0.75 -2.67
C ALA A 80 -1.99 2.14 -2.32
N VAL A 81 -0.73 2.25 -1.89
CA VAL A 81 -0.12 3.54 -1.53
C VAL A 81 0.08 4.43 -2.75
N ILE A 82 0.57 3.90 -3.88
CA ILE A 82 0.73 4.64 -5.12
C ILE A 82 -0.62 5.17 -5.58
N TYR A 83 -1.63 4.30 -5.65
CA TYR A 83 -2.99 4.69 -6.03
C TYR A 83 -3.58 5.73 -5.09
N PHE A 84 -3.30 5.63 -3.79
CA PHE A 84 -3.76 6.59 -2.81
C PHE A 84 -3.11 7.97 -2.98
N VAL A 85 -1.80 8.03 -3.24
CA VAL A 85 -1.07 9.30 -3.44
C VAL A 85 -1.45 9.95 -4.75
N ASP A 86 -1.29 9.20 -5.84
CA ASP A 86 -1.56 9.64 -7.21
C ASP A 86 -2.25 8.50 -8.00
N PRO A 87 -3.60 8.50 -8.05
CA PRO A 87 -4.36 7.49 -8.78
C PRO A 87 -4.01 7.43 -10.28
N LEU A 88 -3.55 8.54 -10.86
CA LEU A 88 -3.30 8.68 -12.29
C LEU A 88 -1.95 8.05 -12.72
N ASP A 89 -0.97 7.95 -11.82
CA ASP A 89 0.37 7.39 -12.12
C ASP A 89 0.33 5.86 -12.40
N LEU A 90 -0.61 5.14 -11.77
CA LEU A 90 -0.73 3.68 -11.94
C LEU A 90 -1.53 3.28 -13.19
N VAL A 91 -2.33 4.20 -13.71
CA VAL A 91 -3.23 3.99 -14.84
C VAL A 91 -2.70 4.81 -16.02
N PRO A 92 -1.80 4.26 -16.87
CA PRO A 92 -1.60 4.86 -18.18
C PRO A 92 -2.95 4.87 -18.91
N ASP A 93 -3.20 5.86 -19.78
CA ASP A 93 -4.44 6.27 -20.49
C ASP A 93 -5.32 5.18 -21.19
N PHE A 94 -5.29 3.93 -20.75
CA PHE A 94 -5.77 2.71 -21.40
C PHE A 94 -6.97 2.06 -20.71
N ILE A 95 -7.54 2.66 -19.68
CA ILE A 95 -8.80 2.20 -19.07
C ILE A 95 -9.88 3.24 -19.37
N PRO A 96 -10.58 3.17 -20.52
CA PRO A 96 -11.80 3.94 -20.77
C PRO A 96 -13.00 3.48 -19.88
N VAL A 97 -12.71 2.79 -18.77
CA VAL A 97 -13.65 2.21 -17.79
C VAL A 97 -13.47 2.88 -16.41
N VAL A 98 -12.98 4.12 -16.38
CA VAL A 98 -12.92 4.94 -15.15
C VAL A 98 -14.32 5.31 -14.64
N GLY A 99 -15.38 5.06 -15.41
CA GLY A 99 -16.76 5.40 -15.03
C GLY A 99 -17.52 4.42 -14.13
N TYR A 100 -16.94 3.29 -13.66
CA TYR A 100 -17.74 2.24 -12.97
C TYR A 100 -17.09 1.59 -11.73
N VAL A 101 -15.86 1.95 -11.36
CA VAL A 101 -15.23 1.43 -10.14
C VAL A 101 -15.15 2.59 -9.15
N ASP A 102 -16.02 2.56 -8.15
CA ASP A 102 -15.96 3.50 -7.03
C ASP A 102 -14.56 3.42 -6.39
N ASP A 103 -13.80 4.52 -6.39
CA ASP A 103 -12.34 4.57 -6.14
C ASP A 103 -11.92 3.91 -4.81
N ALA A 104 -12.81 3.90 -3.83
CA ALA A 104 -12.61 3.27 -2.52
C ALA A 104 -12.56 1.73 -2.58
N SER A 105 -13.22 1.11 -3.55
CA SER A 105 -13.39 -0.36 -3.62
C SER A 105 -12.08 -1.09 -3.91
N VAL A 106 -11.20 -0.51 -4.73
CA VAL A 106 -9.89 -1.10 -5.06
C VAL A 106 -8.98 -1.08 -3.84
N ILE A 107 -8.91 0.06 -3.14
CA ILE A 107 -8.14 0.21 -1.91
C ILE A 107 -8.67 -0.77 -0.86
N ALA A 108 -9.99 -0.80 -0.63
CA ALA A 108 -10.63 -1.72 0.32
C ALA A 108 -10.31 -3.19 0.00
N PHE A 109 -10.39 -3.59 -1.28
CA PHE A 109 -10.05 -4.95 -1.70
C PHE A 109 -8.59 -5.30 -1.42
N VAL A 110 -7.66 -4.37 -1.69
CA VAL A 110 -6.23 -4.58 -1.46
C VAL A 110 -5.94 -4.68 0.03
N LEU A 111 -6.46 -3.76 0.85
CA LEU A 111 -6.30 -3.77 2.30
C LEU A 111 -6.84 -5.07 2.91
N ARG A 112 -8.02 -5.50 2.47
CA ARG A 112 -8.60 -6.78 2.89
C ARG A 112 -7.76 -7.99 2.46
N SER A 113 -7.13 -7.92 1.29
CA SER A 113 -6.27 -8.99 0.76
C SER A 113 -4.95 -9.14 1.53
N VAL A 114 -4.46 -8.06 2.15
CA VAL A 114 -3.20 -8.08 2.93
C VAL A 114 -3.41 -8.19 4.44
N ARG A 115 -4.66 -8.12 4.91
CA ARG A 115 -5.02 -8.07 6.34
C ARG A 115 -4.35 -9.15 7.19
N LYS A 116 -4.31 -10.41 6.72
CA LYS A 116 -3.66 -11.50 7.47
C LYS A 116 -2.16 -11.29 7.71
N ASP A 117 -1.47 -10.70 6.76
CA ASP A 117 -0.04 -10.38 6.91
C ASP A 117 0.16 -9.09 7.71
N LEU A 118 -0.82 -8.18 7.63
CA LEU A 118 -0.87 -6.96 8.42
C LEU A 118 -1.06 -7.26 9.91
N GLU A 119 -1.92 -8.22 10.25
CA GLU A 119 -2.12 -8.71 11.62
C GLU A 119 -0.79 -9.22 12.22
N LYS A 120 -0.07 -10.10 11.52
CA LYS A 120 1.25 -10.59 11.94
C LYS A 120 2.27 -9.46 12.12
N PHE A 121 2.22 -8.47 11.23
CA PHE A 121 3.07 -7.29 11.36
C PHE A 121 2.71 -6.46 12.60
N LEU A 122 1.42 -6.29 12.89
CA LEU A 122 0.95 -5.53 14.05
C LEU A 122 1.28 -6.25 15.37
N GLU A 123 1.22 -7.59 15.40
CA GLU A 123 1.69 -8.42 16.51
C GLU A 123 3.18 -8.16 16.77
N TRP A 124 4.03 -8.33 15.74
CA TRP A 124 5.46 -8.03 15.83
C TRP A 124 5.75 -6.59 16.24
N GLU A 125 5.02 -5.61 15.69
CA GLU A 125 5.17 -4.19 16.03
C GLU A 125 4.75 -3.92 17.49
N GLY A 126 3.75 -4.65 17.98
CA GLY A 126 3.31 -4.63 19.37
C GLY A 126 4.38 -5.19 20.31
N GLU A 127 4.89 -6.38 20.03
CA GLU A 127 5.97 -7.01 20.79
C GLU A 127 7.22 -6.13 20.88
N GLY A 128 7.60 -5.47 19.78
CA GLY A 128 8.71 -4.52 19.75
C GLY A 128 8.48 -3.25 20.57
N ARG A 129 7.23 -2.87 20.87
CA ARG A 129 6.91 -1.75 21.78
C ARG A 129 7.03 -2.15 23.25
N TRP A 130 6.81 -3.43 23.58
CA TRP A 130 6.96 -3.94 24.94
C TRP A 130 8.43 -4.15 25.36
N GLN A 131 9.36 -4.34 24.42
CA GLN A 131 10.80 -4.47 24.71
C GLN A 131 11.53 -3.16 25.02
N VAL A 132 10.85 -2.00 25.00
CA VAL A 132 11.43 -0.67 25.28
C VAL A 132 10.90 -0.10 26.61
N SER A 133 10.23 -0.93 27.43
CA SER A 133 9.73 -0.56 28.75
C SER A 133 10.58 -1.23 29.84
N ASP A 134 11.79 -0.72 30.06
CA ASP A 134 12.63 -0.93 31.25
C ASP A 134 13.23 0.42 31.68
#